data_AF-A0A354IE81-F1
#
_entry.id   AF-A0A354IE81-F1
#
_cell.length_a   1.000
_cell.length_b   1.000
_cell.length_c   1.000
_cell.angle_alpha   90.00
_cell.angle_beta   90.00
_cell.angle_gamma   90.00
#
_symmetry.space_group_name_H-M   'P 1'
#
loop_
_entity.id
_entity.type
_entity.pdbx_description
1 polymer ?
#
loop_
_entity_poly.entity_id
_entity_poly.type
_entity_poly.pdbx_seq_one_letter_code
_entity_poly.pdbx_strand_id
1 'polypeptide(L)'
;MEKWYQQAALNCFRYLGFTSFAQVDQLTIPEYLLLMRAVRLRQADADYRVHQLAFQSFRVQAMKKSGKRQKPVFSTFRQFFDYQKAVDRACGRAGSSRFDGIGALLEKGES
;
A
#
# COMPACT_ATOMS: atom_id res chain seq x y z
N MET A 1 -3.42 -5.60 -26.98
CA MET A 1 -4.82 -5.24 -26.67
C MET A 1 -5.50 -6.35 -25.89
N GLU A 2 -5.61 -7.57 -26.42
CA GLU A 2 -6.26 -8.72 -25.77
C GLU A 2 -5.83 -8.95 -24.30
N LYS A 3 -4.52 -8.98 -24.03
CA LYS A 3 -3.97 -9.21 -22.68
C LYS A 3 -4.40 -8.16 -21.65
N TRP A 4 -4.52 -6.89 -22.07
CA TRP A 4 -4.94 -5.80 -21.18
C TRP A 4 -6.42 -5.93 -20.82
N TYR A 5 -7.26 -6.28 -21.81
CA TYR A 5 -8.69 -6.46 -21.59
C TYR A 5 -8.96 -7.64 -20.66
N GLN A 6 -8.30 -8.78 -20.90
CA GLN A 6 -8.39 -9.95 -20.03
C GLN A 6 -8.01 -9.63 -18.58
N GLN A 7 -6.96 -8.84 -18.38
CA GLN A 7 -6.53 -8.42 -17.05
C GLN A 7 -7.55 -7.46 -16.40
N ALA A 8 -8.10 -6.50 -17.15
CA ALA A 8 -9.13 -5.60 -16.66
C ALA A 8 -10.39 -6.37 -16.25
N ALA A 9 -10.87 -7.29 -17.10
CA ALA A 9 -12.02 -8.14 -16.81
C ALA A 9 -11.79 -9.01 -15.56
N LEU A 10 -10.61 -9.65 -15.44
CA LEU A 10 -10.26 -10.44 -14.26
C LEU A 10 -10.30 -9.60 -12.97
N ASN A 11 -9.79 -8.37 -13.00
CA ASN A 11 -9.85 -7.46 -11.87
C ASN A 11 -11.29 -7.06 -11.53
N CYS A 12 -12.12 -6.78 -12.52
CA CYS A 12 -13.53 -6.46 -12.33
C CYS A 12 -14.27 -7.61 -11.64
N PHE A 13 -14.09 -8.84 -12.11
CA PHE A 13 -14.71 -10.02 -11.50
C PHE A 13 -14.20 -10.26 -10.07
N ARG A 14 -12.89 -10.17 -9.86
CA ARG A 14 -12.27 -10.48 -8.57
C ARG A 14 -12.55 -9.43 -7.50
N TYR A 15 -12.52 -8.14 -7.84
CA TYR A 15 -12.47 -7.07 -6.85
C TYR A 15 -13.68 -6.14 -6.86
N LEU A 16 -14.36 -6.02 -8.00
CA LEU A 16 -15.49 -5.10 -8.19
C LEU A 16 -16.85 -5.82 -8.15
N GLY A 17 -16.86 -7.15 -8.02
CA GLY A 17 -18.09 -7.94 -7.89
C GLY A 17 -18.84 -8.11 -9.21
N PHE A 18 -18.18 -7.87 -10.34
CA PHE A 18 -18.80 -8.08 -11.65
C PHE A 18 -18.98 -9.58 -11.89
N THR A 19 -20.02 -9.93 -12.63
CA THR A 19 -20.39 -11.33 -12.90
C THR A 19 -20.47 -11.65 -14.39
N SER A 20 -20.31 -10.66 -15.27
CA SER A 20 -20.38 -10.84 -16.72
C SER A 20 -19.51 -9.85 -17.51
N PHE A 21 -19.10 -10.24 -18.72
CA PHE A 21 -18.37 -9.35 -19.63
C PHE A 21 -19.20 -8.14 -20.07
N ALA A 22 -20.52 -8.27 -20.18
CA ALA A 22 -21.39 -7.14 -20.50
C ALA A 22 -21.26 -5.98 -19.48
N GLN A 23 -21.05 -6.29 -18.20
CA GLN A 23 -20.75 -5.26 -17.19
C GLN A 23 -19.35 -4.65 -17.38
N VAL A 24 -18.37 -5.45 -17.79
CA VAL A 24 -17.00 -4.98 -18.08
C VAL A 24 -16.99 -4.05 -19.29
N ASP A 25 -17.74 -4.38 -20.34
CA ASP A 25 -17.78 -3.64 -21.60
C ASP A 25 -18.46 -2.27 -21.45
N GLN A 26 -19.26 -2.08 -20.41
CA GLN A 26 -19.88 -0.80 -20.06
C GLN A 26 -18.91 0.17 -19.37
N LEU A 27 -17.74 -0.29 -18.90
CA LEU A 27 -16.78 0.57 -18.21
C LEU A 27 -15.94 1.36 -19.20
N THR A 28 -15.84 2.66 -18.93
CA THR A 28 -14.80 3.49 -19.50
C THR A 28 -13.47 3.27 -18.76
N ILE A 29 -12.34 3.54 -19.44
CA ILE A 29 -11.01 3.45 -18.83
C ILE A 29 -10.90 4.31 -17.55
N PRO A 30 -11.37 5.58 -17.52
CA PRO A 30 -11.32 6.38 -16.29
C PRO A 30 -12.12 5.79 -15.12
N GLU A 31 -13.31 5.24 -15.37
CA GLU A 31 -14.13 4.59 -14.34
C GLU A 31 -13.43 3.35 -13.78
N TYR A 32 -12.90 2.50 -14.66
CA TYR A 32 -12.11 1.34 -14.25
C TYR A 32 -10.91 1.75 -13.37
N LEU A 33 -10.16 2.79 -13.77
CA LEU A 33 -9.01 3.27 -13.00
C LEU A 33 -9.42 3.82 -11.62
N LEU A 34 -10.55 4.53 -11.54
CA LEU A 34 -11.09 5.04 -10.28
C LEU A 34 -11.52 3.90 -9.36
N LEU A 35 -12.24 2.91 -9.89
CA LEU A 35 -12.66 1.72 -9.15
C LEU A 35 -11.44 0.92 -8.64
N MET A 36 -10.42 0.74 -9.47
CA MET A 36 -9.18 0.06 -9.04
C MET A 36 -8.38 0.87 -8.02
N ARG A 37 -8.48 2.21 -8.02
CA ARG A 37 -7.94 3.04 -6.95
C ARG A 37 -8.70 2.84 -5.65
N ALA A 38 -10.03 2.78 -5.68
CA ALA A 38 -10.85 2.49 -4.50
C ALA A 38 -10.54 1.09 -3.92
N VAL A 39 -10.35 0.08 -4.77
CA VAL A 39 -9.93 -1.27 -4.35
C VAL A 39 -8.59 -1.23 -3.61
N ARG A 40 -7.60 -0.49 -4.12
CA ARG A 40 -6.28 -0.36 -3.47
C ARG A 40 -6.37 0.33 -2.11
N LEU A 41 -7.23 1.35 -1.98
CA LEU A 41 -7.48 2.02 -0.69
C LEU A 41 -8.14 1.07 0.30
N ARG A 42 -9.17 0.32 -0.13
CA ARG A 42 -9.82 -0.72 0.69
C ARG A 42 -8.81 -1.76 1.20
N GLN A 43 -7.84 -2.14 0.37
CA GLN A 43 -6.78 -3.06 0.79
C GLN A 43 -5.90 -2.44 1.88
N ALA A 44 -5.50 -1.16 1.73
CA ALA A 44 -4.73 -0.47 2.76
C ALA A 44 -5.48 -0.39 4.11
N ASP A 45 -6.80 -0.20 4.07
CA ASP A 45 -7.66 -0.22 5.25
C ASP A 45 -7.75 -1.62 5.90
N ALA A 46 -7.82 -2.67 5.08
CA ALA A 46 -7.80 -4.05 5.56
C ALA A 46 -6.46 -4.39 6.21
N ASP A 47 -5.35 -4.02 5.56
CA ASP A 47 -4.00 -4.21 6.08
C ASP A 47 -3.82 -3.48 7.41
N TYR A 48 -4.33 -2.25 7.54
CA TYR A 48 -4.32 -1.51 8.80
C TYR A 48 -4.94 -2.31 9.96
N ARG A 49 -6.14 -2.88 9.73
CA ARG A 49 -6.85 -3.67 10.75
C ARG A 49 -6.07 -4.94 11.14
N VAL A 50 -5.53 -5.65 10.15
CA VAL A 50 -4.71 -6.86 10.37
C VAL A 50 -3.45 -6.50 11.17
N HIS A 51 -2.76 -5.42 10.79
CA HIS A 51 -1.57 -4.97 11.51
C HIS A 51 -1.92 -4.51 12.93
N GLN A 52 -3.05 -3.84 13.14
CA GLN A 52 -3.48 -3.41 14.47
C GLN A 52 -3.69 -4.62 15.39
N LEU A 53 -4.34 -5.68 14.89
CA LEU A 53 -4.49 -6.93 15.62
C LEU A 53 -3.13 -7.58 15.90
N ALA A 54 -2.26 -7.68 14.89
CA ALA A 54 -0.92 -8.25 15.05
C ALA A 54 -0.08 -7.47 16.07
N PHE A 55 -0.19 -6.14 16.10
CA PHE A 55 0.50 -5.28 17.07
C PHE A 55 -0.01 -5.50 18.49
N GLN A 56 -1.31 -5.71 18.68
CA GLN A 56 -1.88 -6.06 19.99
C GLN A 56 -1.31 -7.40 20.48
N SER A 57 -1.28 -8.43 19.61
CA SER A 57 -0.68 -9.72 19.93
C SER A 57 0.83 -9.62 20.20
N PHE A 58 1.55 -8.81 19.43
CA PHE A 58 2.99 -8.57 19.58
C PHE A 58 3.34 -7.88 20.91
N ARG A 59 2.56 -6.87 21.32
CA ARG A 59 2.77 -6.16 22.60
C ARG A 59 2.71 -7.09 23.81
N VAL A 60 2.00 -8.21 23.71
CA VAL A 60 1.93 -9.22 24.78
C VAL A 60 3.27 -9.98 24.92
N GLN A 61 4.06 -10.11 23.84
CA GLN A 61 5.18 -11.06 23.80
C GLN A 61 6.56 -10.42 23.66
N ALA A 62 6.68 -9.30 22.95
CA ALA A 62 7.97 -8.82 22.47
C ALA A 62 8.52 -7.64 23.29
N MET A 63 9.17 -7.96 24.41
CA MET A 63 9.96 -7.00 25.17
C MET A 63 11.46 -7.13 24.86
N LYS A 64 12.10 -6.02 24.51
CA LYS A 64 13.56 -5.89 24.38
C LYS A 64 14.16 -5.37 25.68
N LYS A 65 15.32 -5.89 26.06
CA LYS A 65 16.10 -5.36 27.18
C LYS A 65 16.69 -4.00 26.80
N SER A 66 16.38 -2.97 27.57
CA SER A 66 16.90 -1.61 27.42
C SER A 66 17.45 -1.17 28.78
N GLY A 67 18.75 -1.37 28.98
CA GLY A 67 19.41 -1.17 30.28
C GLY A 67 18.85 -2.11 31.35
N LYS A 68 18.41 -1.54 32.49
CA LYS A 68 17.78 -2.28 33.60
C LYS A 68 16.28 -2.59 33.40
N ARG A 69 15.64 -2.07 32.35
CA ARG A 69 14.19 -2.22 32.11
C ARG A 69 13.92 -2.98 30.82
N GLN A 70 12.77 -3.63 30.75
CA GLN A 70 12.25 -4.23 29.53
C GLN A 70 11.29 -3.24 28.85
N LYS A 71 11.44 -3.03 27.53
CA LYS A 71 10.58 -2.14 26.72
C LYS A 71 10.09 -2.88 25.48
N PRO A 72 8.88 -2.63 24.97
CA PRO A 72 8.42 -3.19 23.71
C PRO A 72 9.38 -2.82 22.55
N VAL A 73 9.60 -3.74 21.61
CA VAL A 73 10.45 -3.50 20.42
C VAL A 73 9.91 -2.35 19.57
N PHE A 74 8.58 -2.29 19.41
CA PHE A 74 7.87 -1.17 18.80
C PHE A 74 7.06 -0.47 19.88
N SER A 75 7.35 0.80 20.13
CA SER A 75 6.68 1.56 21.19
C SER A 75 5.32 2.10 20.75
N THR A 76 5.12 2.29 19.44
CA THR A 76 3.88 2.80 18.86
C THR A 76 3.48 1.98 17.64
N PHE A 77 2.18 1.97 17.34
CA PHE A 77 1.66 1.28 16.17
C PHE A 77 2.24 1.85 14.86
N ARG A 78 2.45 3.16 14.78
CA ARG A 78 3.02 3.81 13.59
C ARG A 78 4.42 3.31 13.22
N GLN A 79 5.21 2.91 14.21
CA GLN A 79 6.52 2.27 13.96
C GLN A 79 6.39 0.84 13.43
N PHE A 80 5.29 0.15 13.74
CA PHE A 80 4.98 -1.19 13.26
C PHE A 80 4.36 -1.15 11.86
N PHE A 81 3.46 -0.19 11.59
CA PHE A 81 2.79 -0.03 10.31
C PHE A 81 2.51 1.45 10.00
N ASP A 82 3.03 1.94 8.87
CA ASP A 82 2.77 3.29 8.36
C ASP A 82 1.61 3.29 7.35
N TYR A 83 0.42 3.59 7.86
CA TYR A 83 -0.80 3.66 7.06
C TYR A 83 -0.75 4.75 5.99
N GLN A 84 -0.18 5.92 6.31
CA GLN A 84 -0.11 7.03 5.35
C GLN A 84 0.71 6.61 4.13
N LYS A 85 1.83 5.93 4.37
CA LYS A 85 2.65 5.35 3.30
C LYS A 85 1.91 4.27 2.50
N ALA A 86 0.98 3.52 3.10
CA ALA A 86 0.14 2.57 2.38
C ALA A 86 -0.87 3.29 1.46
N VAL A 87 -1.53 4.34 1.97
CA VAL A 87 -2.46 5.19 1.21
C VAL A 87 -1.78 5.92 0.05
N ASP A 88 -0.58 6.46 0.27
CA ASP A 88 0.17 7.15 -0.77
C ASP A 88 0.54 6.20 -1.92
N ARG A 89 0.98 4.98 -1.59
CA ARG A 89 1.21 3.91 -2.57
C ARG A 89 -0.08 3.53 -3.31
N ALA A 90 -1.21 3.43 -2.63
CA ALA A 90 -2.51 3.17 -3.25
C ALA A 90 -2.93 4.29 -4.21
N CYS A 91 -2.56 5.54 -3.92
CA CYS A 91 -2.82 6.70 -4.77
C CYS A 91 -1.80 6.86 -5.91
N GLY A 92 -0.76 6.02 -6.00
CA GLY A 92 0.31 6.16 -6.99
C GLY A 92 1.23 7.35 -6.72
N ARG A 93 1.18 7.93 -5.51
CA ARG A 93 2.17 8.89 -5.04
C ARG A 93 3.38 8.07 -4.64
N ALA A 94 4.30 7.87 -5.57
CA ALA A 94 5.59 7.26 -5.25
C ALA A 94 6.22 8.10 -4.13
N GLY A 95 6.39 7.50 -2.96
CA GLY A 95 7.23 8.07 -1.92
C GLY A 95 8.61 8.27 -2.53
N SER A 96 9.18 9.45 -2.29
CA SER A 96 10.48 9.85 -2.82
C SER A 96 11.45 8.67 -2.86
N SER A 97 12.00 8.37 -4.03
CA SER A 97 13.03 7.35 -4.13
C SER A 97 14.16 7.74 -3.17
N ARG A 98 14.79 6.73 -2.56
CA ARG A 98 15.98 6.91 -1.70
C ARG A 98 17.12 7.65 -2.41
N PHE A 99 17.02 7.82 -3.74
CA PHE A 99 17.95 8.51 -4.61
C PHE A 99 17.52 9.93 -5.01
N ASP A 100 16.32 10.41 -4.62
CA ASP A 100 15.80 11.72 -5.07
C ASP A 100 16.64 12.90 -4.58
N GLY A 101 17.37 12.74 -3.47
CA GLY A 101 18.29 13.75 -2.94
C GLY A 101 19.71 13.71 -3.52
N ILE A 102 20.05 12.74 -4.37
CA ILE A 102 21.42 12.52 -4.85
C ILE A 102 21.68 13.26 -6.17
N GLY A 103 20.63 13.75 -6.85
CA GLY A 103 20.78 14.54 -8.08
C GLY A 103 21.71 15.75 -7.91
N ALA A 104 21.56 16.48 -6.80
CA ALA A 104 22.41 17.64 -6.49
C ALA A 104 23.87 17.31 -6.15
N LEU A 105 24.18 16.04 -5.84
CA LEU A 105 25.54 15.56 -5.56
C LEU A 105 26.26 15.11 -6.83
N LEU A 106 25.53 14.60 -7.82
CA LEU A 106 26.08 14.17 -9.11
C LEU A 106 26.42 15.39 -9.99
N GLU A 107 25.61 16.44 -9.96
CA GLU A 107 25.86 17.70 -10.70
C GLU A 107 27.14 18.43 -10.26
N LYS A 108 27.63 18.19 -9.03
CA LYS A 108 28.85 18.83 -8.50
C LYS A 108 30.13 18.04 -8.79
N GLY A 109 30.03 16.85 -9.37
CA GLY A 109 31.18 15.98 -9.65
C GLY A 109 31.73 16.08 -11.08
N GLU A 110 31.07 16.83 -11.97
CA GLU A 110 31.42 16.97 -13.39
C GLU A 110 32.09 18.31 -13.74
N SER A 111 32.72 18.99 -12.76
CA SER A 111 33.48 20.23 -12.95
C SER A 111 34.95 20.09 -12.57
#